data_AF-A0A928M437-F1
#
_entry.id   AF-A0A928M437-F1
#
_cell.length_a   1.000
_cell.length_b   1.000
_cell.length_c   1.000
_cell.angle_alpha   90.00
_cell.angle_beta   90.00
_cell.angle_gamma   90.00
#
_symmetry.space_group_name_H-M   'P 1'
#
loop_
_entity.id
_entity.type
_entity.pdbx_description
1 polymer ?
#
loop_
_entity_poly.entity_id
_entity_poly.type
_entity_poly.pdbx_seq_one_letter_code
_entity_poly.pdbx_strand_id
1 'polypeptide(L)'
;MQEVSHMSDQTHQLLSLFSQPAFLANEERVLWHNAAASTLVAEGMPISELLGEQADILSAWGREGVLQLPLAHGCTASVCLQGGAFLFVLTQQNLDIRSSATAVLNASATLRRPLHNLLNAANSLFEQIDTDEAKAPASQLNHSIYQLMRLCGQMSDGSRLLLNQFPAHRSLVNLQLFFDHFVQQVEPLIEASGKKLVYDGLKQTVQGLADDRLLERAMFNLLSNALTYTPVGGTVSIRLHQQQDRLLISVSDNGNGISDDVIASVFDRFADRPIGDSHWGLGYGLSIVRQIARLHDGTMMLHSDGTHGTSAAFSISLRRDTATVHSPSIHYDYCGGLNHALVELSDALDSVIYDPQEI
;
A
#
# COMPACT_ATOMS: atom_id res chain seq x y z
N MET A 1 40.51 33.45 -13.62
CA MET A 1 39.39 33.25 -14.56
C MET A 1 39.93 32.52 -15.80
N GLN A 2 40.34 31.26 -15.66
CA GLN A 2 40.85 30.41 -16.76
C GLN A 2 41.14 29.00 -16.20
N GLU A 3 40.11 28.25 -15.76
CA GLU A 3 40.32 26.83 -15.40
C GLU A 3 39.05 25.95 -15.42
N VAL A 4 37.92 26.44 -15.96
CA VAL A 4 36.64 25.69 -16.00
C VAL A 4 36.37 25.05 -17.38
N SER A 5 37.33 25.07 -18.31
CA SER A 5 37.10 24.71 -19.72
C SER A 5 37.73 23.37 -20.15
N HIS A 6 37.98 22.44 -19.23
CA HIS A 6 38.38 21.08 -19.61
C HIS A 6 37.83 20.04 -18.64
N MET A 7 36.51 19.91 -18.60
CA MET A 7 35.94 18.57 -18.37
C MET A 7 36.13 17.78 -19.67
N SER A 8 36.61 16.54 -19.54
CA SER A 8 36.88 15.64 -20.68
C SER A 8 35.61 15.44 -21.50
N ASP A 9 35.71 15.52 -22.84
CA ASP A 9 34.62 15.14 -23.77
C ASP A 9 34.02 13.76 -23.44
N GLN A 10 34.81 12.88 -22.79
CA GLN A 10 34.36 11.58 -22.32
C GLN A 10 33.33 11.66 -21.19
N THR A 11 33.43 12.65 -20.29
CA THR A 11 32.47 12.83 -19.18
C THR A 11 31.12 13.30 -19.70
N HIS A 12 31.08 14.20 -20.69
CA HIS A 12 29.85 14.60 -21.37
C HIS A 12 29.23 13.44 -22.14
N GLN A 13 30.03 12.66 -22.87
CA GLN A 13 29.54 11.46 -23.57
C GLN A 13 28.96 10.44 -22.59
N LEU A 14 29.62 10.16 -21.47
CA LEU A 14 29.11 9.23 -20.46
C LEU A 14 27.82 9.74 -19.84
N LEU A 15 27.75 11.00 -19.40
CA LEU A 15 26.54 11.58 -18.79
C LEU A 15 25.37 11.70 -19.78
N SER A 16 25.64 11.86 -21.08
CA SER A 16 24.57 11.87 -22.10
C SER A 16 23.87 10.53 -22.27
N LEU A 17 24.49 9.42 -21.84
CA LEU A 17 23.92 8.07 -21.87
C LEU A 17 23.09 7.74 -20.62
N PHE A 18 23.11 8.60 -19.60
CA PHE A 18 22.37 8.36 -18.35
C PHE A 18 20.88 8.64 -18.54
N SER A 19 20.04 7.73 -18.05
CA SER A 19 18.57 7.86 -18.06
C SER A 19 18.04 8.83 -17.00
N GLN A 20 18.83 9.12 -15.97
CA GLN A 20 18.45 10.08 -14.93
C GLN A 20 18.70 11.52 -15.38
N PRO A 21 17.83 12.48 -15.07
CA PRO A 21 18.10 13.88 -15.36
C PRO A 21 19.35 14.34 -14.62
N ALA A 22 20.33 14.83 -15.38
CA ALA A 22 21.60 15.31 -14.83
C ALA A 22 22.04 16.58 -15.55
N PHE A 23 22.64 17.49 -14.80
CA PHE A 23 23.21 18.72 -15.33
C PHE A 23 24.48 19.12 -14.59
N LEU A 24 25.33 19.86 -15.29
CA LEU A 24 26.56 20.45 -14.77
C LEU A 24 26.37 21.94 -14.63
N ALA A 25 26.91 22.51 -13.56
CA ALA A 25 26.77 23.92 -13.29
C ALA A 25 27.98 24.49 -12.52
N ASN A 26 28.24 25.79 -12.64
CA ASN A 26 29.17 26.53 -11.78
C ASN A 26 28.37 27.30 -10.72
N GLU A 27 29.00 28.03 -9.79
CA GLU A 27 28.28 28.74 -8.71
C GLU A 27 27.22 29.75 -9.19
N GLU A 28 27.23 30.13 -10.47
CA GLU A 28 26.33 31.14 -11.03
C GLU A 28 25.22 30.54 -11.90
N ARG A 29 25.53 29.54 -12.74
CA ARG A 29 24.64 29.07 -13.82
C ARG A 29 24.87 27.63 -14.26
N VAL A 30 23.85 27.06 -14.88
CA VAL A 30 23.92 25.77 -15.58
C VAL A 30 24.82 25.87 -16.81
N LEU A 31 25.78 24.95 -16.91
CA LEU A 31 26.76 24.87 -18.00
C LEU A 31 26.36 23.86 -19.08
N TRP A 32 25.72 22.76 -18.68
CA TRP A 32 25.33 21.67 -19.58
C TRP A 32 24.25 20.82 -18.92
N HIS A 33 23.38 20.17 -19.70
CA HIS A 33 22.44 19.17 -19.20
C HIS A 33 22.26 18.01 -20.18
N ASN A 34 21.84 16.85 -19.69
CA ASN A 34 21.49 15.72 -20.56
C ASN A 34 20.05 15.86 -21.12
N ALA A 35 19.67 14.96 -22.04
CA ALA A 35 18.35 14.97 -22.67
C ALA A 35 17.20 14.83 -21.63
N ALA A 36 17.40 14.00 -20.60
CA ALA A 36 16.42 13.78 -19.54
C ALA A 36 16.18 15.03 -18.65
N ALA A 37 17.14 15.95 -18.59
CA ALA A 37 17.04 17.21 -17.85
C ALA A 37 16.52 18.39 -18.68
N SER A 38 16.32 18.22 -19.99
CA SER A 38 15.94 19.32 -20.92
C SER A 38 14.61 19.99 -20.62
N THR A 39 13.68 19.31 -19.96
CA THR A 39 12.37 19.86 -19.55
C THR A 39 12.41 20.55 -18.19
N LEU A 40 13.51 20.40 -17.44
CA LEU A 40 13.65 20.86 -16.06
C LEU A 40 14.64 22.02 -15.92
N VAL A 41 15.69 22.03 -16.72
CA VAL A 41 16.75 23.05 -16.70
C VAL A 41 17.18 23.42 -18.11
N ALA A 42 17.64 24.66 -18.28
CA ALA A 42 18.21 25.16 -19.53
C ALA A 42 19.66 25.63 -19.31
N GLU A 43 20.51 25.47 -20.32
CA GLU A 43 21.87 26.04 -20.28
C GLU A 43 21.82 27.56 -20.08
N GLY A 44 22.63 28.07 -19.15
CA GLY A 44 22.64 29.48 -18.76
C GLY A 44 21.62 29.87 -17.69
N MET A 45 20.72 28.97 -17.27
CA MET A 45 19.80 29.22 -16.16
C MET A 45 20.57 29.50 -14.85
N PRO A 46 20.21 30.54 -14.08
CA PRO A 46 20.86 30.84 -12.81
C PRO A 46 20.64 29.73 -11.78
N ILE A 47 21.69 29.30 -11.08
CA ILE A 47 21.53 28.28 -10.01
C ILE A 47 20.64 28.81 -8.88
N SER A 48 20.68 30.11 -8.59
CA SER A 48 19.86 30.72 -7.54
C SER A 48 18.35 30.50 -7.76
N GLU A 49 17.90 30.39 -9.00
CA GLU A 49 16.51 30.08 -9.35
C GLU A 49 16.14 28.62 -9.03
N LEU A 50 17.12 27.71 -9.15
CA LEU A 50 16.95 26.29 -8.84
C LEU A 50 17.04 25.98 -7.34
N LEU A 51 17.87 26.73 -6.60
CA LEU A 51 18.04 26.55 -5.15
C LEU A 51 17.08 27.39 -4.30
N GLY A 52 16.50 28.46 -4.86
CA GLY A 52 15.62 29.37 -4.12
C GLY A 52 16.30 29.96 -2.88
N GLU A 53 15.64 29.86 -1.72
CA GLU A 53 16.16 30.36 -0.42
C GLU A 53 17.44 29.65 0.05
N GLN A 54 17.87 28.59 -0.63
CA GLN A 54 19.01 27.74 -0.26
C GLN A 54 20.27 28.04 -1.08
N ALA A 55 20.31 29.16 -1.81
CA ALA A 55 21.43 29.51 -2.68
C ALA A 55 22.79 29.53 -1.97
N ASP A 56 22.81 29.90 -0.68
CA ASP A 56 24.04 29.97 0.13
C ASP A 56 24.56 28.60 0.61
N ILE A 57 23.82 27.51 0.42
CA ILE A 57 24.25 26.18 0.88
C ILE A 57 25.44 25.66 0.03
N LEU A 58 25.49 25.98 -1.26
CA LEU A 58 26.61 25.56 -2.12
C LEU A 58 27.92 26.24 -1.73
N SER A 59 27.87 27.51 -1.30
CA SER A 59 29.04 28.26 -0.86
C SER A 59 29.48 27.87 0.55
N ALA A 60 28.53 27.43 1.40
CA ALA A 60 28.79 26.91 2.74
C ALA A 60 29.28 25.45 2.76
N TRP A 61 29.08 24.69 1.69
CA TRP A 61 29.50 23.30 1.59
C TRP A 61 31.02 23.21 1.39
N GLY A 62 31.70 22.42 2.24
CA GLY A 62 33.15 22.20 2.20
C GLY A 62 33.70 21.49 0.95
N ARG A 63 32.84 21.23 -0.05
CA ARG A 63 33.18 20.64 -1.36
C ARG A 63 33.80 19.23 -1.30
N GLU A 64 33.58 18.54 -0.19
CA GLU A 64 33.92 17.14 0.01
C GLU A 64 32.64 16.29 0.14
N GLY A 65 32.63 15.14 -0.52
CA GLY A 65 31.53 14.18 -0.49
C GLY A 65 30.39 14.47 -1.49
N VAL A 66 29.19 13.97 -1.17
CA VAL A 66 27.95 14.22 -1.93
C VAL A 66 27.00 15.01 -1.06
N LEU A 67 26.52 16.13 -1.57
CA LEU A 67 25.54 16.99 -0.92
C LEU A 67 24.15 16.72 -1.47
N GLN A 68 23.17 16.45 -0.61
CA GLN A 68 21.77 16.28 -1.02
C GLN A 68 21.03 17.59 -0.83
N LEU A 69 20.42 18.13 -1.88
CA LEU A 69 19.67 19.38 -1.83
C LEU A 69 18.28 19.22 -2.44
N PRO A 70 17.22 19.69 -1.78
CA PRO A 70 15.95 19.93 -2.45
C PRO A 70 16.12 21.11 -3.43
N LEU A 71 15.67 20.93 -4.66
CA LEU A 71 15.56 21.97 -5.66
C LEU A 71 14.13 22.53 -5.67
N ALA A 72 13.97 23.70 -6.28
CA ALA A 72 12.66 24.22 -6.65
C ALA A 72 11.86 23.16 -7.42
N HIS A 73 10.52 23.22 -7.34
CA HIS A 73 9.61 22.29 -8.03
C HIS A 73 9.56 20.86 -7.45
N GLY A 74 10.06 20.65 -6.24
CA GLY A 74 9.87 19.40 -5.48
C GLY A 74 10.81 18.25 -5.88
N CYS A 75 11.87 18.56 -6.63
CA CYS A 75 12.93 17.62 -6.97
C CYS A 75 13.99 17.62 -5.86
N THR A 76 14.69 16.51 -5.68
CA THR A 76 15.95 16.45 -4.91
C THR A 76 17.10 16.15 -5.85
N ALA A 77 18.22 16.81 -5.63
CA ALA A 77 19.45 16.61 -6.38
C ALA A 77 20.57 16.13 -5.46
N SER A 78 21.28 15.11 -5.93
CA SER A 78 22.60 14.76 -5.42
C SER A 78 23.63 15.62 -6.14
N VAL A 79 24.40 16.39 -5.38
CA VAL A 79 25.41 17.32 -5.90
C VAL A 79 26.80 16.83 -5.51
N CYS A 80 27.68 16.67 -6.49
CA CYS A 80 29.10 16.37 -6.24
C CYS A 80 30.00 17.31 -7.04
N LEU A 81 31.21 17.57 -6.54
CA LEU A 81 32.21 18.34 -7.29
C LEU A 81 32.99 17.39 -8.21
N GLN A 82 32.94 17.65 -9.51
CA GLN A 82 33.60 16.86 -10.56
C GLN A 82 34.36 17.81 -11.48
N GLY A 83 35.69 17.71 -11.51
CA GLY A 83 36.52 18.48 -12.45
C GLY A 83 36.35 20.02 -12.35
N GLY A 84 36.01 20.55 -11.18
CA GLY A 84 35.80 21.99 -10.96
C GLY A 84 34.39 22.50 -11.28
N ALA A 85 33.46 21.63 -11.66
CA ALA A 85 32.04 21.92 -11.83
C ALA A 85 31.18 21.09 -10.85
N PHE A 86 29.99 21.59 -10.52
CA PHE A 86 29.01 20.86 -9.73
C PHE A 86 28.18 19.98 -10.66
N LEU A 87 28.23 18.66 -10.44
CA LEU A 87 27.35 17.71 -11.09
C LEU A 87 26.11 17.52 -10.22
N PHE A 88 24.96 17.89 -10.78
CA PHE A 88 23.65 17.64 -10.21
C PHE A 88 23.06 16.40 -10.88
N VAL A 89 22.74 15.39 -10.08
CA VAL A 89 21.94 14.24 -10.52
C VAL A 89 20.60 14.33 -9.80
N LEU A 90 19.54 14.58 -10.55
CA LEU A 90 18.21 14.69 -9.98
C LEU A 90 17.65 13.29 -9.73
N THR A 91 17.28 13.04 -8.48
CA THR A 91 16.44 11.91 -8.13
C THR A 91 15.00 12.29 -8.45
N GLN A 92 14.50 11.91 -9.64
CA GLN A 92 13.07 11.94 -9.95
C GLN A 92 12.37 10.86 -9.11
N GLN A 93 12.06 11.17 -7.85
CA GLN A 93 11.40 10.18 -6.98
C GLN A 93 9.89 10.43 -6.78
N ASN A 94 9.26 11.46 -7.36
CA ASN A 94 7.88 11.76 -6.95
C ASN A 94 6.89 12.31 -7.99
N LEU A 95 7.26 12.82 -9.16
CA LEU A 95 6.26 13.42 -10.06
C LEU A 95 5.44 12.37 -10.83
N ASP A 96 6.07 11.37 -11.44
CA ASP A 96 5.38 10.33 -12.20
C ASP A 96 4.60 9.35 -11.30
N ILE A 97 5.14 9.03 -10.12
CA ILE A 97 4.47 8.16 -9.15
C ILE A 97 3.26 8.87 -8.55
N ARG A 98 3.37 10.17 -8.21
CA ARG A 98 2.23 10.91 -7.67
C ARG A 98 1.16 11.16 -8.72
N SER A 99 1.52 11.55 -9.94
CA SER A 99 0.55 11.73 -11.02
C SER A 99 -0.17 10.41 -11.34
N SER A 100 0.57 9.30 -11.47
CA SER A 100 0.00 7.97 -11.67
C SER A 100 -0.88 7.53 -10.51
N ALA A 101 -0.44 7.72 -9.25
CA ALA A 101 -1.25 7.40 -8.08
C ALA A 101 -2.53 8.24 -8.01
N THR A 102 -2.48 9.54 -8.32
CA THR A 102 -3.69 10.37 -8.41
C THR A 102 -4.63 9.94 -9.53
N ALA A 103 -4.10 9.53 -10.69
CA ALA A 103 -4.90 9.00 -11.79
C ALA A 103 -5.59 7.69 -11.40
N VAL A 104 -4.87 6.77 -10.72
CA VAL A 104 -5.42 5.50 -10.23
C VAL A 104 -6.50 5.74 -9.16
N LEU A 105 -6.33 6.71 -8.25
CA LEU A 105 -7.38 7.12 -7.30
C LEU A 105 -8.65 7.61 -7.98
N ASN A 106 -8.49 8.46 -8.99
CA ASN A 106 -9.63 9.01 -9.71
C ASN A 106 -10.32 7.93 -10.54
N ALA A 107 -9.55 7.03 -11.15
CA ALA A 107 -10.08 5.88 -11.88
C ALA A 107 -10.86 4.95 -10.96
N SER A 108 -10.31 4.57 -9.80
CA SER A 108 -11.00 3.70 -8.84
C SER A 108 -12.31 4.33 -8.33
N ALA A 109 -12.31 5.62 -8.01
CA ALA A 109 -13.51 6.34 -7.60
C ALA A 109 -14.55 6.42 -8.73
N THR A 110 -14.11 6.59 -9.97
CA THR A 110 -15.00 6.67 -11.13
C THR A 110 -15.63 5.32 -11.46
N LEU A 111 -14.88 4.22 -11.33
CA LEU A 111 -15.33 2.85 -11.59
C LEU A 111 -16.38 2.35 -10.57
N ARG A 112 -16.39 2.86 -9.34
CA ARG A 112 -17.39 2.46 -8.34
C ARG A 112 -18.84 2.69 -8.79
N ARG A 113 -19.11 3.80 -9.48
CA ARG A 113 -20.46 4.13 -9.98
C ARG A 113 -21.00 3.11 -10.98
N PRO A 114 -20.32 2.80 -12.11
CA PRO A 114 -20.80 1.78 -13.04
C PRO A 114 -20.87 0.39 -12.41
N LEU A 115 -19.98 0.04 -11.47
CA LEU A 115 -20.08 -1.24 -10.74
C LEU A 115 -21.33 -1.32 -9.87
N HIS A 116 -21.69 -0.23 -9.18
CA HIS A 116 -22.92 -0.19 -8.39
C HIS A 116 -24.16 -0.26 -9.30
N ASN A 117 -24.13 0.35 -10.48
CA ASN A 117 -25.20 0.20 -11.47
C ASN A 117 -25.32 -1.24 -11.98
N LEU A 118 -24.19 -1.91 -12.22
CA LEU A 118 -24.16 -3.33 -12.59
C LEU A 118 -24.73 -4.20 -11.48
N LEU A 119 -24.36 -3.95 -10.23
CA LEU A 119 -24.92 -4.64 -9.07
C LEU A 119 -26.44 -4.47 -8.98
N ASN A 120 -26.93 -3.24 -9.12
CA ASN A 120 -28.37 -2.97 -9.05
C ASN A 120 -29.13 -3.66 -10.19
N ALA A 121 -28.60 -3.61 -11.41
CA ALA A 121 -29.18 -4.32 -12.55
C ALA A 121 -29.14 -5.85 -12.35
N ALA A 122 -28.03 -6.37 -11.83
CA ALA A 122 -27.88 -7.79 -11.51
C ALA A 122 -28.88 -8.22 -10.44
N ASN A 123 -29.05 -7.47 -9.35
CA ASN A 123 -30.03 -7.77 -8.30
C ASN A 123 -31.46 -7.83 -8.85
N SER A 124 -31.85 -6.91 -9.72
CA SER A 124 -33.17 -6.96 -10.38
C SER A 124 -33.36 -8.18 -11.30
N LEU A 125 -32.28 -8.70 -11.87
CA LEU A 125 -32.30 -9.93 -12.67
C LEU A 125 -32.29 -11.18 -11.78
N PHE A 126 -31.52 -11.16 -10.68
CA PHE A 126 -31.43 -12.24 -9.71
C PHE A 126 -32.78 -12.52 -9.03
N GLU A 127 -33.58 -11.49 -8.76
CA GLU A 127 -34.96 -11.63 -8.28
C GLU A 127 -35.88 -12.42 -9.23
N GLN A 128 -35.52 -12.51 -10.52
CA GLN A 128 -36.30 -13.22 -11.54
C GLN A 128 -35.78 -14.65 -11.79
N ILE A 129 -34.71 -15.05 -11.10
CA ILE A 129 -34.13 -16.39 -11.23
C ILE A 129 -34.90 -17.38 -10.36
N ASP A 130 -35.62 -18.29 -11.01
CA ASP A 130 -36.41 -19.35 -10.37
C ASP A 130 -35.92 -20.76 -10.76
N THR A 131 -34.91 -20.85 -11.63
CA THR A 131 -34.35 -22.14 -12.09
C THR A 131 -33.02 -22.42 -11.44
N ASP A 132 -32.83 -23.67 -10.97
CA ASP A 132 -31.57 -24.12 -10.38
C ASP A 132 -30.39 -24.03 -11.38
N GLU A 133 -30.66 -24.14 -12.68
CA GLU A 133 -29.65 -23.98 -13.74
C GLU A 133 -29.05 -22.56 -13.81
N ALA A 134 -29.82 -21.55 -13.41
CA ALA A 134 -29.39 -20.15 -13.45
C ALA A 134 -28.75 -19.67 -12.13
N LYS A 135 -28.82 -20.45 -11.04
CA LYS A 135 -28.19 -20.11 -9.76
C LYS A 135 -26.68 -20.03 -9.86
N ALA A 136 -26.03 -21.08 -10.35
CA ALA A 136 -24.56 -21.11 -10.49
C ALA A 136 -23.99 -19.93 -11.31
N PRO A 137 -24.49 -19.59 -12.50
CA PRO A 137 -24.01 -18.42 -13.23
C PRO A 137 -24.38 -17.09 -12.55
N ALA A 138 -25.48 -17.03 -11.79
CA ALA A 138 -25.83 -15.85 -11.00
C ALA A 138 -24.84 -15.62 -9.85
N SER A 139 -24.51 -16.66 -9.09
CA SER A 139 -23.52 -16.57 -8.01
C SER A 139 -22.14 -16.20 -8.56
N GLN A 140 -21.75 -16.73 -9.73
CA GLN A 140 -20.51 -16.32 -10.41
C GLN A 140 -20.51 -14.84 -10.81
N LEU A 141 -21.62 -14.35 -11.38
CA LEU A 141 -21.74 -12.94 -11.74
C LEU A 141 -21.68 -12.05 -10.49
N ASN A 142 -22.41 -12.41 -9.44
CA ASN A 142 -22.43 -11.69 -8.18
C ASN A 142 -21.03 -11.65 -7.56
N HIS A 143 -20.38 -12.80 -7.45
CA HIS A 143 -18.99 -12.94 -6.98
C HIS A 143 -18.03 -12.03 -7.76
N SER A 144 -18.14 -11.99 -9.09
CA SER A 144 -17.32 -11.12 -9.94
C SER A 144 -17.52 -9.62 -9.62
N ILE A 145 -18.74 -9.21 -9.28
CA ILE A 145 -19.03 -7.83 -8.87
C ILE A 145 -18.33 -7.50 -7.55
N TYR A 146 -18.38 -8.41 -6.56
CA TYR A 146 -17.67 -8.25 -5.29
C TYR A 146 -16.15 -8.15 -5.50
N GLN A 147 -15.57 -8.99 -6.37
CA GLN A 147 -14.15 -8.94 -6.74
C GLN A 147 -13.77 -7.58 -7.37
N LEU A 148 -14.57 -7.06 -8.30
CA LEU A 148 -14.34 -5.75 -8.92
C LEU A 148 -14.41 -4.60 -7.90
N MET A 149 -15.32 -4.70 -6.92
CA MET A 149 -15.40 -3.73 -5.84
C MET A 149 -14.18 -3.77 -4.92
N ARG A 150 -13.72 -4.98 -4.56
CA ARG A 150 -12.48 -5.17 -3.81
C ARG A 150 -11.28 -4.58 -4.55
N LEU A 151 -11.16 -4.84 -5.86
CA LEU A 151 -10.11 -4.27 -6.71
C LEU A 151 -10.15 -2.73 -6.70
N CYS A 152 -11.32 -2.12 -6.84
CA CYS A 152 -11.46 -0.66 -6.73
C CYS A 152 -11.02 -0.14 -5.34
N GLY A 153 -11.34 -0.87 -4.27
CA GLY A 153 -10.85 -0.58 -2.92
C GLY A 153 -9.32 -0.65 -2.85
N GLN A 154 -8.72 -1.73 -3.33
CA GLN A 154 -7.26 -1.93 -3.33
C GLN A 154 -6.50 -0.90 -4.18
N MET A 155 -7.02 -0.52 -5.35
CA MET A 155 -6.47 0.57 -6.16
C MET A 155 -6.44 1.89 -5.39
N SER A 156 -7.51 2.15 -4.63
CA SER A 156 -7.63 3.36 -3.82
C SER A 156 -6.60 3.36 -2.68
N ASP A 157 -6.46 2.23 -1.99
CA ASP A 157 -5.52 2.10 -0.89
C ASP A 157 -4.06 2.16 -1.34
N GLY A 158 -3.71 1.41 -2.40
CA GLY A 158 -2.36 1.43 -2.97
C GLY A 158 -1.96 2.83 -3.37
N SER A 159 -2.87 3.58 -3.99
CA SER A 159 -2.58 4.95 -4.38
C SER A 159 -2.48 5.92 -3.21
N ARG A 160 -3.35 5.80 -2.19
CA ARG A 160 -3.21 6.58 -0.94
C ARG A 160 -1.89 6.29 -0.24
N LEU A 161 -1.48 5.02 -0.23
CA LEU A 161 -0.21 4.56 0.31
C LEU A 161 0.98 5.19 -0.44
N LEU A 162 0.91 5.30 -1.77
CA LEU A 162 1.93 5.97 -2.59
C LEU A 162 1.96 7.49 -2.38
N LEU A 163 0.81 8.12 -2.21
CA LEU A 163 0.72 9.56 -1.92
C LEU A 163 1.05 9.93 -0.48
N ASN A 164 1.30 8.94 0.39
CA ASN A 164 1.42 9.12 1.85
C ASN A 164 0.17 9.79 2.46
N GLN A 165 -1.00 9.53 1.87
CA GLN A 165 -2.32 10.07 2.26
C GLN A 165 -3.14 9.01 2.98
N PHE A 166 -2.62 8.52 4.10
CA PHE A 166 -3.24 7.47 4.90
C PHE A 166 -3.42 7.98 6.34
N PRO A 167 -4.35 8.92 6.59
CA PRO A 167 -4.58 9.44 7.93
C PRO A 167 -5.20 8.35 8.81
N ALA A 168 -4.80 8.31 10.08
CA ALA A 168 -5.42 7.47 11.10
C ALA A 168 -6.20 8.34 12.09
N HIS A 169 -7.46 8.01 12.29
CA HIS A 169 -8.34 8.67 13.25
C HIS A 169 -8.44 7.79 14.50
N ARG A 170 -7.38 7.78 15.31
CA ARG A 170 -7.32 6.95 16.51
C ARG A 170 -8.32 7.43 17.56
N SER A 171 -9.12 6.50 18.09
CA SER A 171 -10.03 6.73 19.21
C SER A 171 -9.85 5.63 20.25
N LEU A 172 -10.45 5.79 21.43
CA LEU A 172 -10.39 4.75 22.46
C LEU A 172 -11.27 3.56 22.05
N VAL A 173 -10.66 2.45 21.68
CA VAL A 173 -11.33 1.24 21.22
C VAL A 173 -11.23 0.14 22.28
N ASN A 174 -12.32 -0.58 22.54
CA ASN A 174 -12.28 -1.84 23.27
C ASN A 174 -11.80 -2.95 22.31
N LEU A 175 -10.50 -3.25 22.37
CA LEU A 175 -9.84 -4.15 21.43
C LEU A 175 -10.35 -5.59 21.56
N GLN A 176 -10.70 -6.02 22.78
CA GLN A 176 -11.30 -7.35 22.98
C GLN A 176 -12.61 -7.47 22.19
N LEU A 177 -13.58 -6.57 22.43
CA LEU A 177 -14.87 -6.61 21.74
C LEU A 177 -14.74 -6.44 20.23
N PHE A 178 -13.81 -5.57 19.79
CA PHE A 178 -13.54 -5.38 18.37
C PHE A 178 -13.14 -6.68 17.67
N PHE A 179 -12.15 -7.40 18.21
CA PHE A 179 -11.69 -8.65 17.59
C PHE A 179 -12.69 -9.79 17.76
N ASP A 180 -13.42 -9.86 18.87
CA ASP A 180 -14.47 -10.86 19.07
C ASP A 180 -15.58 -10.70 18.01
N HIS A 181 -16.04 -9.47 17.74
CA HIS A 181 -17.00 -9.20 16.68
C HIS A 181 -16.44 -9.47 15.28
N PHE A 182 -15.19 -9.08 15.02
CA PHE A 182 -14.53 -9.37 13.74
C PHE A 182 -14.48 -10.88 13.46
N VAL A 183 -14.12 -11.68 14.47
CA VAL A 183 -14.09 -13.16 14.35
C VAL A 183 -15.47 -13.74 14.10
N GLN A 184 -16.50 -13.29 14.83
CA GLN A 184 -17.89 -13.71 14.61
C GLN A 184 -18.38 -13.45 13.18
N GLN A 185 -17.90 -12.37 12.56
CA GLN A 185 -18.25 -12.03 11.18
C GLN A 185 -17.56 -12.93 10.14
N VAL A 186 -16.30 -13.31 10.37
CA VAL A 186 -15.50 -14.04 9.36
C VAL A 186 -15.55 -15.56 9.52
N GLU A 187 -15.79 -16.07 10.73
CA GLU A 187 -15.80 -17.50 11.03
C GLU A 187 -16.73 -18.30 10.10
N PRO A 188 -18.01 -17.91 9.89
CA PRO A 188 -18.90 -18.66 8.99
C PRO A 188 -18.41 -18.72 7.54
N LEU A 189 -17.77 -17.65 7.06
CA LEU A 189 -17.24 -17.56 5.70
C LEU A 189 -16.01 -18.45 5.52
N ILE A 190 -15.15 -18.52 6.53
CA ILE A 190 -13.97 -19.39 6.53
C ILE A 190 -14.40 -20.86 6.53
N GLU A 191 -15.37 -21.22 7.38
CA GLU A 191 -15.92 -22.56 7.45
C GLU A 191 -16.62 -22.96 6.14
N ALA A 192 -17.39 -22.06 5.53
CA ALA A 192 -18.01 -22.27 4.23
C ALA A 192 -16.98 -22.51 3.10
N SER A 193 -15.77 -21.93 3.22
CA SER A 193 -14.65 -22.20 2.31
C SER A 193 -13.94 -23.55 2.56
N GLY A 194 -14.46 -24.37 3.48
CA GLY A 194 -13.92 -25.68 3.84
C GLY A 194 -12.65 -25.61 4.69
N LYS A 195 -12.40 -24.49 5.38
CA LYS A 195 -11.21 -24.28 6.24
C LYS A 195 -11.63 -24.10 7.69
N LYS A 196 -10.69 -24.29 8.62
CA LYS A 196 -10.94 -24.11 10.06
C LYS A 196 -10.36 -22.79 10.54
N LEU A 197 -11.13 -22.07 11.37
CA LEU A 197 -10.61 -20.93 12.12
C LEU A 197 -10.29 -21.35 13.56
N VAL A 198 -9.12 -20.96 14.06
CA VAL A 198 -8.76 -21.07 15.48
C VAL A 198 -8.54 -19.67 16.03
N TYR A 199 -9.35 -19.25 17.00
CA TYR A 199 -9.22 -17.95 17.62
C TYR A 199 -8.74 -18.06 19.07
N ASP A 200 -7.62 -17.41 19.37
CA ASP A 200 -7.09 -17.21 20.72
C ASP A 200 -7.13 -15.71 21.06
N GLY A 201 -8.27 -15.29 21.61
CA GLY A 201 -8.58 -13.90 21.89
C GLY A 201 -8.02 -13.36 23.21
N LEU A 202 -8.35 -12.11 23.51
CA LEU A 202 -7.99 -11.47 24.76
C LEU A 202 -8.91 -11.95 25.90
N LYS A 203 -8.32 -12.43 27.00
CA LYS A 203 -9.07 -12.92 28.18
C LYS A 203 -9.59 -11.81 29.09
N GLN A 204 -9.16 -10.57 28.85
CA GLN A 204 -9.52 -9.40 29.64
C GLN A 204 -9.72 -8.21 28.71
N THR A 205 -10.51 -7.24 29.18
CA THR A 205 -10.76 -6.02 28.42
C THR A 205 -9.50 -5.19 28.30
N VAL A 206 -9.02 -5.02 27.06
CA VAL A 206 -7.90 -4.16 26.71
C VAL A 206 -8.44 -2.98 25.93
N GLN A 207 -8.12 -1.77 26.39
CA GLN A 207 -8.40 -0.54 25.66
C GLN A 207 -7.11 -0.02 25.03
N GLY A 208 -7.19 0.41 23.77
CA GLY A 208 -6.09 1.05 23.06
C GLY A 208 -6.58 2.24 22.23
N LEU A 209 -5.69 3.16 21.93
CA LEU A 209 -5.96 4.22 20.95
C LEU A 209 -5.74 3.65 19.56
N ALA A 210 -6.81 3.37 18.85
CA ALA A 210 -6.76 2.77 17.52
C ALA A 210 -7.84 3.34 16.59
N ASP A 211 -7.55 3.24 15.30
CA ASP A 211 -8.52 3.41 14.23
C ASP A 211 -9.05 2.02 13.89
N ASP A 212 -10.26 1.72 14.35
CA ASP A 212 -10.93 0.41 14.24
C ASP A 212 -11.03 -0.08 12.80
N ARG A 213 -11.29 0.82 11.85
CA ARG A 213 -11.36 0.49 10.42
C ARG A 213 -10.02 0.16 9.82
N LEU A 214 -8.97 0.88 10.22
CA LEU A 214 -7.63 0.51 9.79
C LEU A 214 -7.23 -0.83 10.39
N LEU A 215 -7.60 -1.14 11.65
CA LEU A 215 -7.40 -2.47 12.21
C LEU A 215 -8.15 -3.55 11.43
N GLU A 216 -9.43 -3.31 11.12
CA GLU A 216 -10.26 -4.23 10.33
C GLU A 216 -9.66 -4.46 8.94
N ARG A 217 -9.24 -3.39 8.26
CA ARG A 217 -8.57 -3.45 6.96
C ARG A 217 -7.27 -4.23 7.04
N ALA A 218 -6.47 -4.06 8.10
CA ALA A 218 -5.27 -4.86 8.31
C ALA A 218 -5.61 -6.34 8.48
N MET A 219 -6.64 -6.65 9.27
CA MET A 219 -7.09 -8.03 9.50
C MET A 219 -7.60 -8.68 8.23
N PHE A 220 -8.42 -8.01 7.42
CA PHE A 220 -8.88 -8.54 6.14
C PHE A 220 -7.75 -8.79 5.15
N ASN A 221 -6.74 -7.91 5.09
CA ASN A 221 -5.56 -8.15 4.23
C ASN A 221 -4.78 -9.40 4.66
N LEU A 222 -4.56 -9.58 5.97
CA LEU A 222 -3.88 -10.77 6.48
C LEU A 222 -4.70 -12.05 6.29
N LEU A 223 -6.00 -11.98 6.58
CA LEU A 223 -6.92 -13.11 6.48
C LEU A 223 -7.13 -13.53 5.02
N SER A 224 -7.29 -12.59 4.10
CA SER A 224 -7.40 -12.89 2.67
C SER A 224 -6.16 -13.63 2.18
N ASN A 225 -4.95 -13.19 2.55
CA ASN A 225 -3.72 -13.90 2.20
C ASN A 225 -3.70 -15.31 2.80
N ALA A 226 -3.98 -15.45 4.09
CA ALA A 226 -4.00 -16.75 4.76
C ALA A 226 -4.97 -17.72 4.07
N LEU A 227 -6.19 -17.28 3.76
CA LEU A 227 -7.20 -18.12 3.11
C LEU A 227 -6.83 -18.50 1.67
N THR A 228 -6.23 -17.58 0.91
CA THR A 228 -5.79 -17.84 -0.48
C THR A 228 -4.71 -18.92 -0.53
N TYR A 229 -3.79 -18.95 0.44
CA TYR A 229 -2.66 -19.91 0.45
C TYR A 229 -2.89 -21.17 1.30
N THR A 230 -3.99 -21.23 2.04
CA THR A 230 -4.38 -22.41 2.81
C THR A 230 -5.23 -23.35 1.95
N PRO A 231 -4.85 -24.63 1.80
CA PRO A 231 -5.69 -25.60 1.09
C PRO A 231 -6.98 -25.90 1.87
N VAL A 232 -7.99 -26.45 1.17
CA VAL A 232 -9.21 -26.97 1.81
C VAL A 232 -8.85 -28.01 2.88
N GLY A 233 -9.53 -27.95 4.03
CA GLY A 233 -9.21 -28.74 5.23
C GLY A 233 -8.08 -28.18 6.09
N GLY A 234 -7.38 -27.13 5.62
CA GLY A 234 -6.38 -26.40 6.37
C GLY A 234 -6.96 -25.54 7.50
N THR A 235 -6.06 -24.90 8.25
CA THR A 235 -6.37 -24.13 9.45
C THR A 235 -5.73 -22.75 9.39
N VAL A 236 -6.53 -21.73 9.63
CA VAL A 236 -6.09 -20.36 9.87
C VAL A 236 -6.28 -20.05 11.35
N SER A 237 -5.30 -19.42 11.97
CA SER A 237 -5.29 -19.06 13.39
C SER A 237 -5.18 -17.55 13.56
N ILE A 238 -6.05 -16.96 14.37
CA ILE A 238 -5.94 -15.57 14.84
C ILE A 238 -5.59 -15.61 16.32
N ARG A 239 -4.50 -14.95 16.72
CA ARG A 239 -4.11 -14.85 18.13
C ARG A 239 -3.81 -13.43 18.53
N LEU A 240 -4.24 -13.07 19.74
CA LEU A 240 -4.04 -11.77 20.35
C LEU A 240 -3.21 -11.93 21.61
N HIS A 241 -2.05 -11.28 21.66
CA HIS A 241 -1.16 -11.37 22.81
C HIS A 241 -0.78 -9.97 23.30
N GLN A 242 -1.22 -9.63 24.51
CA GLN A 242 -0.81 -8.40 25.16
C GLN A 242 0.60 -8.59 25.75
N GLN A 243 1.55 -7.77 25.30
CA GLN A 243 2.91 -7.74 25.83
C GLN A 243 3.25 -6.32 26.28
N GLN A 244 3.29 -6.11 27.60
CA GLN A 244 3.57 -4.81 28.22
C GLN A 244 2.61 -3.71 27.70
N ASP A 245 3.16 -2.77 26.92
CA ASP A 245 2.50 -1.60 26.35
C ASP A 245 2.12 -1.80 24.87
N ARG A 246 2.10 -3.04 24.39
CA ARG A 246 1.71 -3.39 23.02
C ARG A 246 0.73 -4.54 22.99
N LEU A 247 -0.14 -4.52 21.97
CA LEU A 247 -0.93 -5.67 21.57
C LEU A 247 -0.32 -6.24 20.30
N LEU A 248 0.09 -7.50 20.34
CA LEU A 248 0.50 -8.27 19.17
C LEU A 248 -0.72 -9.01 18.61
N ILE A 249 -0.94 -8.84 17.31
CA ILE A 249 -2.04 -9.44 16.55
C ILE A 249 -1.41 -10.31 15.48
N SER A 250 -1.61 -11.63 15.55
CA SER A 250 -1.03 -12.59 14.61
C SER A 250 -2.10 -13.37 13.86
N VAL A 251 -1.92 -13.48 12.55
CA VAL A 251 -2.66 -14.39 11.68
C VAL A 251 -1.67 -15.43 11.15
N SER A 252 -1.93 -16.70 11.40
CA SER A 252 -1.10 -17.80 10.93
C SER A 252 -1.92 -18.80 10.12
N ASP A 253 -1.32 -19.38 9.10
CA ASP A 253 -1.89 -20.47 8.32
C ASP A 253 -0.95 -21.69 8.31
N ASN A 254 -1.49 -22.85 7.94
CA ASN A 254 -0.72 -24.07 7.66
C ASN A 254 -0.68 -24.37 6.14
N GLY A 255 -0.65 -23.33 5.32
CA GLY A 255 -0.58 -23.42 3.86
C GLY A 255 0.82 -23.74 3.35
N ASN A 256 1.06 -23.41 2.07
CA ASN A 256 2.30 -23.76 1.37
C ASN A 256 3.53 -22.96 1.84
N GLY A 257 3.33 -21.97 2.71
CA GLY A 257 4.35 -21.04 3.19
C GLY A 257 4.96 -20.16 2.10
N ILE A 258 6.03 -19.44 2.44
CA ILE A 258 6.72 -18.48 1.57
C ILE A 258 8.20 -18.85 1.54
N SER A 259 8.80 -18.94 0.35
CA SER A 259 10.24 -19.16 0.21
C SER A 259 11.07 -17.96 0.70
N ASP A 260 12.26 -18.22 1.23
CA ASP A 260 13.14 -17.18 1.81
C ASP A 260 13.43 -16.03 0.84
N ASP A 261 13.63 -16.33 -0.44
CA ASP A 261 13.88 -15.33 -1.50
C ASP A 261 12.71 -14.35 -1.66
N VAL A 262 11.49 -14.82 -1.41
CA VAL A 262 10.27 -14.02 -1.53
C VAL A 262 10.04 -13.23 -0.24
N ILE A 263 10.34 -13.78 0.95
CA ILE A 263 10.19 -13.08 2.24
C ILE A 263 10.95 -11.75 2.28
N ALA A 264 12.15 -11.69 1.71
CA ALA A 264 12.94 -10.47 1.67
C ALA A 264 12.29 -9.34 0.85
N SER A 265 11.49 -9.69 -0.17
CA SER A 265 10.88 -8.76 -1.12
C SER A 265 9.37 -8.59 -0.97
N VAL A 266 8.69 -9.36 -0.10
CA VAL A 266 7.23 -9.25 0.10
C VAL A 266 6.76 -7.88 0.61
N PHE A 267 7.65 -7.10 1.20
CA PHE A 267 7.38 -5.74 1.68
C PHE A 267 7.82 -4.64 0.72
N ASP A 268 8.52 -5.00 -0.36
CA ASP A 268 8.95 -4.01 -1.33
C ASP A 268 7.77 -3.56 -2.18
N ARG A 269 7.52 -2.25 -2.08
CA ARG A 269 6.63 -1.55 -3.00
C ARG A 269 7.22 -1.77 -4.40
N PHE A 270 6.47 -2.37 -5.31
CA PHE A 270 6.87 -2.62 -6.70
C PHE A 270 7.85 -3.77 -6.93
N ALA A 271 7.81 -4.86 -6.16
CA ALA A 271 8.44 -6.09 -6.65
C ALA A 271 7.87 -6.43 -8.05
N ASP A 272 8.74 -6.53 -9.06
CA ASP A 272 8.40 -6.89 -10.44
C ASP A 272 7.72 -8.26 -10.44
N ARG A 273 6.38 -8.25 -10.35
CA ARG A 273 5.56 -9.47 -10.36
C ARG A 273 4.74 -9.48 -11.64
N PRO A 274 4.71 -10.62 -12.35
CA PRO A 274 4.05 -10.71 -13.66
C PRO A 274 2.57 -10.35 -13.54
N ILE A 275 2.14 -9.41 -14.38
CA ILE A 275 0.75 -8.98 -14.52
C ILE A 275 -0.04 -10.13 -15.19
N GLY A 276 -1.12 -10.61 -14.56
CA GLY A 276 -2.09 -11.51 -15.20
C GLY A 276 -2.32 -12.87 -14.56
N ASP A 277 -1.73 -13.16 -13.41
CA ASP A 277 -2.05 -14.38 -12.66
C ASP A 277 -3.22 -14.09 -11.69
N SER A 278 -4.38 -14.71 -11.93
CA SER A 278 -5.66 -14.40 -11.25
C SER A 278 -5.65 -14.64 -9.74
N HIS A 279 -4.63 -15.34 -9.24
CA HIS A 279 -4.45 -15.66 -7.82
C HIS A 279 -3.67 -14.58 -7.06
N TRP A 280 -3.16 -13.57 -7.76
CA TRP A 280 -2.33 -12.52 -7.18
C TRP A 280 -3.06 -11.18 -7.24
N GLY A 281 -3.57 -10.73 -6.09
CA GLY A 281 -4.06 -9.36 -5.94
C GLY A 281 -2.95 -8.32 -6.21
N LEU A 282 -3.27 -7.03 -6.16
CA LEU A 282 -2.37 -5.91 -6.52
C LEU A 282 -1.05 -5.80 -5.70
N GLY A 283 -0.75 -6.74 -4.82
CA GLY A 283 0.52 -6.81 -4.08
C GLY A 283 0.65 -5.81 -2.91
N TYR A 284 -0.37 -4.99 -2.66
CA TYR A 284 -0.32 -3.95 -1.63
C TYR A 284 -0.64 -4.43 -0.22
N GLY A 285 -1.24 -5.62 -0.06
CA GLY A 285 -1.85 -6.04 1.22
C GLY A 285 -0.92 -5.98 2.43
N LEU A 286 0.26 -6.61 2.34
CA LEU A 286 1.24 -6.57 3.46
C LEU A 286 1.86 -5.18 3.64
N SER A 287 2.02 -4.40 2.57
CA SER A 287 2.50 -3.02 2.65
C SER A 287 1.50 -2.09 3.35
N ILE A 288 0.20 -2.32 3.13
CA ILE A 288 -0.91 -1.61 3.81
C ILE A 288 -0.90 -1.98 5.29
N VAL A 289 -0.82 -3.26 5.64
CA VAL A 289 -0.74 -3.72 7.05
C VAL A 289 0.47 -3.10 7.76
N ARG A 290 1.63 -3.06 7.10
CA ARG A 290 2.84 -2.42 7.64
C ARG A 290 2.64 -0.92 7.89
N GLN A 291 1.98 -0.22 6.97
CA GLN A 291 1.66 1.20 7.15
C GLN A 291 0.66 1.41 8.27
N ILE A 292 -0.37 0.57 8.39
CA ILE A 292 -1.35 0.63 9.47
C ILE A 292 -0.69 0.38 10.83
N ALA A 293 0.21 -0.60 10.92
CA ALA A 293 0.98 -0.85 12.15
C ALA A 293 1.81 0.38 12.55
N ARG A 294 2.49 1.01 11.59
CA ARG A 294 3.24 2.27 11.82
C ARG A 294 2.32 3.41 12.27
N LEU A 295 1.15 3.54 11.66
CA LEU A 295 0.10 4.48 12.05
C LEU A 295 -0.53 4.17 13.40
N HIS A 296 -0.11 3.10 14.09
CA HIS A 296 -0.48 2.74 15.45
C HIS A 296 0.75 2.56 16.36
N ASP A 297 1.89 3.17 15.96
CA ASP A 297 3.17 3.15 16.67
C ASP A 297 3.74 1.74 16.93
N GLY A 298 3.38 0.79 16.07
CA GLY A 298 3.85 -0.58 16.11
C GLY A 298 4.63 -0.98 14.86
N THR A 299 4.82 -2.28 14.73
CA THR A 299 5.64 -2.91 13.70
C THR A 299 4.94 -4.14 13.16
N MET A 300 5.25 -4.48 11.90
CA MET A 300 4.81 -5.71 11.26
C MET A 300 6.00 -6.68 11.14
N MET A 301 5.71 -7.96 11.33
CA MET A 301 6.64 -9.07 11.23
C MET A 301 5.98 -10.15 10.36
N LEU A 302 6.81 -10.85 9.59
CA LEU A 302 6.39 -11.99 8.80
C LEU A 302 7.40 -13.10 9.04
N HIS A 303 6.90 -14.30 9.27
CA HIS A 303 7.69 -15.49 9.49
C HIS A 303 7.06 -16.64 8.70
N SER A 304 7.86 -17.39 7.97
CA SER A 304 7.45 -18.63 7.32
C SER A 304 8.62 -19.59 7.38
N ASP A 305 8.34 -20.85 7.69
CA ASP A 305 9.33 -21.94 7.71
C ASP A 305 9.44 -22.63 6.34
N GLY A 306 9.25 -21.88 5.26
CA GLY A 306 9.22 -22.38 3.89
C GLY A 306 7.93 -23.13 3.56
N THR A 307 7.78 -24.39 3.99
CA THR A 307 6.69 -25.30 3.54
C THR A 307 5.59 -25.57 4.58
N HIS A 308 5.71 -25.03 5.79
CA HIS A 308 4.82 -25.36 6.92
C HIS A 308 3.85 -24.21 7.27
N GLY A 309 3.54 -23.36 6.30
CA GLY A 309 2.66 -22.22 6.46
C GLY A 309 3.37 -20.92 6.78
N THR A 310 2.57 -19.88 7.02
CA THR A 310 3.04 -18.51 7.25
C THR A 310 2.42 -17.95 8.53
N SER A 311 3.18 -17.16 9.26
CA SER A 311 2.69 -16.34 10.37
C SER A 311 3.01 -14.87 10.09
N ALA A 312 1.96 -14.07 9.90
CA ALA A 312 2.05 -12.63 9.78
C ALA A 312 1.53 -11.99 11.06
N ALA A 313 2.31 -11.11 11.66
CA ALA A 313 1.93 -10.42 12.88
C ALA A 313 2.17 -8.93 12.77
N PHE A 314 1.27 -8.12 13.33
CA PHE A 314 1.52 -6.71 13.54
C PHE A 314 1.23 -6.33 14.99
N SER A 315 1.89 -5.28 15.45
CA SER A 315 1.68 -4.74 16.78
C SER A 315 1.04 -3.36 16.71
N ILE A 316 0.32 -3.01 17.77
CA ILE A 316 -0.15 -1.65 18.04
C ILE A 316 0.26 -1.25 19.45
N SER A 317 0.50 0.04 19.64
CA SER A 317 0.76 0.61 20.97
C SER A 317 -0.53 0.66 21.79
N LEU A 318 -0.44 0.22 23.04
CA LEU A 318 -1.47 0.38 24.07
C LEU A 318 -1.20 1.61 24.94
N ARG A 319 -0.15 2.37 24.65
CA ARG A 319 0.12 3.63 25.35
C ARG A 319 -1.01 4.59 25.09
N ARG A 320 -1.53 5.16 26.17
CA ARG A 320 -2.48 6.27 26.12
C ARG A 320 -1.69 7.56 26.01
N ASP A 321 -1.37 7.98 24.79
CA ASP A 321 -1.01 9.38 24.57
C ASP A 321 -2.24 10.26 24.78
N THR A 322 -2.02 11.55 25.03
CA THR A 322 -3.07 12.54 25.30
C THR A 322 -4.23 12.38 24.32
N ALA A 323 -5.40 11.98 24.84
CA ALA A 323 -6.59 11.70 24.05
C ALA A 323 -7.00 12.97 23.27
N THR A 324 -6.82 12.95 21.96
CA THR A 324 -7.36 13.97 21.07
C THR A 324 -8.81 13.63 20.78
N VAL A 325 -9.71 14.54 21.18
CA VAL A 325 -11.14 14.41 20.87
C VAL A 325 -11.34 14.81 19.41
N HIS A 326 -11.86 13.89 18.62
CA HIS A 326 -12.24 14.13 17.23
C HIS A 326 -13.75 14.01 17.07
N SER A 327 -14.35 14.85 16.24
CA SER A 327 -15.75 14.66 15.81
C SER A 327 -15.86 13.34 15.03
N PRO A 328 -17.00 12.61 15.13
CA PRO A 328 -17.25 11.45 14.29
C PRO A 328 -17.13 11.89 12.83
N SER A 329 -16.12 11.39 12.12
CA SER A 329 -16.00 11.66 10.70
C SER A 329 -17.04 10.83 9.95
N ILE A 330 -17.82 11.47 9.08
CA ILE A 330 -18.64 10.79 8.09
C ILE A 330 -17.67 10.27 7.04
N HIS A 331 -17.68 8.97 6.80
CA HIS A 331 -16.75 8.36 5.85
C HIS A 331 -17.50 7.54 4.81
N TYR A 332 -16.89 7.51 3.63
CA TYR A 332 -17.42 6.83 2.47
C TYR A 332 -17.30 5.31 2.64
N ASP A 333 -18.42 4.62 2.79
CA ASP A 333 -18.48 3.19 2.63
C ASP A 333 -18.25 2.85 1.15
N TYR A 334 -17.06 2.33 0.84
CA TYR A 334 -16.75 1.94 -0.53
C TYR A 334 -17.42 0.62 -0.93
N CYS A 335 -17.88 -0.17 0.03
CA CYS A 335 -18.70 -1.35 -0.21
C CYS A 335 -20.14 -0.98 -0.57
N GLY A 336 -20.53 0.30 -0.45
CA GLY A 336 -21.82 0.79 -0.94
C GLY A 336 -23.03 0.04 -0.37
N GLY A 337 -22.95 -0.41 0.88
CA GLY A 337 -23.97 -1.21 1.56
C GLY A 337 -23.81 -2.72 1.45
N LEU A 338 -22.84 -3.23 0.67
CA LEU A 338 -22.54 -4.67 0.63
C LEU A 338 -21.88 -5.14 1.93
N ASN A 339 -22.01 -6.44 2.21
CA ASN A 339 -21.29 -7.07 3.32
C ASN A 339 -19.78 -6.95 3.09
N HIS A 340 -19.12 -6.21 3.98
CA HIS A 340 -17.70 -5.88 3.86
C HIS A 340 -16.81 -7.12 3.87
N ALA A 341 -17.13 -8.14 4.67
CA ALA A 341 -16.33 -9.38 4.70
C ALA A 341 -16.42 -10.15 3.37
N LEU A 342 -17.61 -10.21 2.76
CA LEU A 342 -17.78 -10.81 1.44
C LEU A 342 -17.03 -10.04 0.35
N VAL A 343 -16.94 -8.71 0.46
CA VAL A 343 -16.13 -7.90 -0.45
C VAL A 343 -14.65 -8.22 -0.24
N GLU A 344 -14.15 -8.21 0.99
CA GLU A 344 -12.71 -8.31 1.27
C GLU A 344 -12.13 -9.71 1.08
N LEU A 345 -12.95 -10.73 1.25
CA LEU A 345 -12.55 -12.14 1.10
C LEU A 345 -12.90 -12.71 -0.28
N SER A 346 -13.36 -11.89 -1.23
CA SER A 346 -13.80 -12.32 -2.56
C SER A 346 -12.77 -13.08 -3.40
N ASP A 347 -11.48 -12.91 -3.11
CA ASP A 347 -10.43 -13.64 -3.82
C ASP A 347 -10.21 -15.05 -3.26
N ALA A 348 -10.66 -15.29 -2.02
CA ALA A 348 -10.43 -16.53 -1.29
C ALA A 348 -11.69 -17.38 -1.09
N LEU A 349 -12.88 -16.79 -1.26
CA LEU A 349 -14.16 -17.45 -1.16
C LEU A 349 -14.64 -17.98 -2.52
N ASP A 350 -15.36 -19.11 -2.49
CA ASP A 350 -15.96 -19.69 -3.69
C ASP A 350 -17.21 -18.91 -4.11
N SER A 351 -17.45 -18.84 -5.42
CA SER A 351 -18.66 -18.28 -6.03
C SER A 351 -19.97 -18.79 -5.42
N VAL A 352 -20.03 -20.03 -4.92
CA VAL A 352 -21.23 -20.61 -4.29
C VAL A 352 -21.71 -19.78 -3.08
N ILE A 353 -20.80 -19.15 -2.34
CA ILE A 353 -21.11 -18.32 -1.16
C ILE A 353 -21.83 -17.02 -1.56
N TYR A 354 -21.76 -16.64 -2.83
CA TYR A 354 -22.34 -15.40 -3.37
C TYR A 354 -23.72 -15.63 -4.02
N ASP A 355 -24.45 -16.68 -3.62
CA ASP A 355 -25.82 -16.89 -4.06
C ASP A 355 -26.68 -15.66 -3.68
N PRO A 356 -27.19 -14.90 -4.67
CA PRO A 356 -27.98 -13.70 -4.41
C PRO A 356 -29.24 -13.91 -3.55
N GLN A 357 -29.69 -15.15 -3.37
CA GLN A 357 -30.85 -15.47 -2.54
C GLN A 357 -30.49 -15.71 -1.06
N GLU A 358 -29.20 -15.91 -0.75
CA GLU A 358 -28.71 -16.25 0.59
C GLU A 358 -27.92 -15.12 1.28
N ILE A 359 -27.55 -14.07 0.54
CA ILE A 359 -26.79 -12.89 1.00
C ILE A 359 -27.54 -11.59 0.75
#